data_AF-A0A961I6T9-F1
#
_entry.id   AF-A0A961I6T9-F1
#
_cell.length_a   1.000
_cell.length_b   1.000
_cell.length_c   1.000
_cell.angle_alpha   90.00
_cell.angle_beta   90.00
_cell.angle_gamma   90.00
#
_symmetry.space_group_name_H-M   'P 1'
#
loop_
_entity.id
_entity.type
_entity.pdbx_description
1 polymer ?
#
loop_
_entity_poly.entity_id
_entity_poly.type
_entity_poly.pdbx_seq_one_letter_code
_entity_poly.pdbx_strand_id
1 'polypeptide(L)'
;TDMRSKDYDAWSQVYRPSHADYTYHIKYGYRTPHGGGRASVRETIGRVAAGAVADQILKKDLGLRTVAWVDSVGEIESDVFLNPPRDRTGVDANEVRCPDAQAAARMIDLIEQVRKEGDSVGGTIGVIVHNVPPGLGDPVFDKLEADLAKACLSIPACKGFESGSGFAGTRMRGSSHNDLFEPVHDPLPEARRRMPIAFNDVPDVRTPTNRSGGIQGGISNGMPIVLRLAFKPTATIHRHQQSVNEFGEAAEIRPGGRHDPCVLPRAVPIVEAVVNLVLVDAYLRQRAINPDWWLRFVKKELDS
;
A
#
# COMPACT_ATOMS: atom_id res chain seq x y z
N THR A 1 -4.32 -24.49 -3.02
CA THR A 1 -4.13 -25.32 -1.83
C THR A 1 -3.04 -26.32 -2.15
N ASP A 2 -1.81 -26.03 -1.75
CA ASP A 2 -0.69 -26.97 -1.84
C ASP A 2 0.14 -26.78 -0.58
N MET A 3 -0.33 -27.39 0.52
CA MET A 3 0.31 -27.34 1.82
C MET A 3 0.70 -28.76 2.18
N ARG A 4 2.00 -29.08 2.10
CA ARG A 4 2.53 -30.32 2.65
C ARG A 4 2.57 -30.15 4.17
N SER A 5 1.50 -30.57 4.86
CA SER A 5 1.34 -30.43 6.30
C SER A 5 2.48 -31.04 7.12
N LYS A 6 3.11 -32.10 6.58
CA LYS A 6 4.19 -32.86 7.24
C LYS A 6 5.46 -32.05 7.54
N ASP A 7 5.73 -30.96 6.82
CA ASP A 7 6.95 -30.17 7.05
C ASP A 7 6.84 -29.23 8.27
N TYR A 8 5.62 -29.01 8.80
CA TYR A 8 5.37 -28.10 9.94
C TYR A 8 5.31 -28.80 11.31
N ASP A 9 5.09 -30.11 11.35
CA ASP A 9 4.82 -30.84 12.61
C ASP A 9 6.04 -30.86 13.56
N ALA A 10 7.26 -30.92 13.01
CA ALA A 10 8.50 -31.05 13.78
C ALA A 10 8.87 -29.81 14.62
N TRP A 11 8.30 -28.64 14.32
CA TRP A 11 8.63 -27.37 15.00
C TRP A 11 7.40 -26.64 15.53
N SER A 12 6.27 -27.32 15.61
CA SER A 12 5.00 -26.78 16.11
C SER A 12 5.10 -26.21 17.52
N GLN A 13 6.15 -26.56 18.28
CA GLN A 13 6.42 -26.11 19.64
C GLN A 13 7.45 -24.96 19.76
N VAL A 14 8.10 -24.50 18.69
CA VAL A 14 9.12 -23.43 18.75
C VAL A 14 8.59 -22.09 18.27
N TYR A 15 8.80 -21.00 19.01
CA TYR A 15 8.38 -19.66 18.54
C TYR A 15 9.23 -19.25 17.33
N ARG A 16 8.65 -18.97 16.16
CA ARG A 16 9.45 -18.58 15.00
C ARG A 16 9.92 -17.13 15.16
N PRO A 17 11.23 -16.84 15.00
CA PRO A 17 11.74 -15.48 15.04
C PRO A 17 10.96 -14.57 14.09
N SER A 18 10.60 -13.38 14.58
CA SER A 18 9.93 -12.36 13.78
C SER A 18 8.54 -12.74 13.23
N HIS A 19 7.94 -13.84 13.73
CA HIS A 19 6.54 -14.22 13.53
C HIS A 19 5.67 -13.84 14.74
N ALA A 20 4.36 -14.02 14.58
CA ALA A 20 3.37 -13.73 15.61
C ALA A 20 3.18 -14.87 16.64
N ASP A 21 4.00 -15.93 16.64
CA ASP A 21 3.73 -17.12 17.46
C ASP A 21 3.68 -16.80 18.96
N TYR A 22 4.71 -16.11 19.47
CA TYR A 22 4.77 -15.71 20.88
C TYR A 22 3.71 -14.67 21.22
N THR A 23 3.59 -13.61 20.40
CA THR A 23 2.64 -12.52 20.67
C THR A 23 1.19 -12.98 20.62
N TYR A 24 0.86 -13.94 19.76
CA TYR A 24 -0.45 -14.58 19.74
C TYR A 24 -0.66 -15.43 21.00
N HIS A 25 0.33 -16.25 21.36
CA HIS A 25 0.25 -17.11 22.54
C HIS A 25 0.05 -16.31 23.82
N ILE A 26 0.87 -15.28 24.08
CA ILE A 26 0.75 -14.45 25.28
C ILE A 26 -0.54 -13.62 25.30
N LYS A 27 -1.06 -13.23 24.13
CA LYS A 27 -2.31 -12.46 24.03
C LYS A 27 -3.56 -13.29 24.30
N TYR A 28 -3.61 -14.54 23.84
CA TYR A 28 -4.81 -15.36 23.88
C TYR A 28 -4.73 -16.56 24.82
N GLY A 29 -3.55 -16.86 25.38
CA GLY A 29 -3.34 -17.99 26.30
C GLY A 29 -3.29 -19.36 25.62
N TYR A 30 -3.29 -19.42 24.29
CA TYR A 30 -3.14 -20.68 23.55
C TYR A 30 -2.39 -20.48 22.23
N ARG A 31 -1.83 -21.58 21.72
CA ARG A 31 -1.10 -21.61 20.46
C ARG A 31 -1.96 -22.09 19.31
N THR A 32 -1.81 -21.47 18.14
CA THR A 32 -2.49 -21.95 16.93
C THR A 32 -1.70 -23.06 16.26
N PRO A 33 -2.33 -24.19 15.87
CA PRO A 33 -1.64 -25.29 15.19
C PRO A 33 -1.00 -24.90 13.85
N HIS A 34 -1.46 -23.80 13.24
CA HIS A 34 -1.08 -23.40 11.88
C HIS A 34 -0.03 -22.28 11.83
N GLY A 35 0.54 -21.90 12.98
CA GLY A 35 1.54 -20.83 13.11
C GLY A 35 1.00 -19.42 12.83
N GLY A 36 1.15 -18.50 13.79
CA GLY A 36 0.71 -17.09 13.68
C GLY A 36 -0.81 -16.85 13.59
N GLY A 37 -1.64 -17.90 13.58
CA GLY A 37 -3.10 -17.80 13.59
C GLY A 37 -3.69 -16.91 12.49
N ARG A 38 -4.59 -16.00 12.88
CA ARG A 38 -5.20 -14.98 11.99
C ARG A 38 -4.20 -13.95 11.46
N ALA A 39 -2.97 -13.90 11.96
CA ALA A 39 -1.93 -12.99 11.47
C ALA A 39 -1.27 -13.49 10.17
N SER A 40 -1.74 -14.61 9.61
CA SER A 40 -1.27 -15.17 8.34
C SER A 40 -1.59 -14.26 7.16
N VAL A 41 -0.68 -14.21 6.19
CA VAL A 41 -0.89 -13.55 4.89
C VAL A 41 -2.11 -14.10 4.14
N ARG A 42 -2.62 -15.30 4.47
CA ARG A 42 -3.83 -15.85 3.83
C ARG A 42 -5.05 -14.94 3.94
N GLU A 43 -5.14 -14.11 4.99
CA GLU A 43 -6.21 -13.13 5.15
C GLU A 43 -6.25 -12.10 4.01
N THR A 44 -5.10 -11.78 3.41
CA THR A 44 -5.02 -10.75 2.35
C THR A 44 -5.76 -11.13 1.08
N ILE A 45 -6.11 -12.41 0.87
CA ILE A 45 -6.99 -12.85 -0.21
C ILE A 45 -8.34 -12.14 -0.11
N GLY A 46 -8.89 -12.02 1.10
CA GLY A 46 -10.13 -11.29 1.35
C GLY A 46 -10.00 -9.81 1.01
N ARG A 47 -8.86 -9.20 1.36
CA ARG A 47 -8.56 -7.80 1.02
C ARG A 47 -8.50 -7.58 -0.48
N VAL A 48 -7.80 -8.44 -1.22
CA VAL A 48 -7.69 -8.34 -2.68
C VAL A 48 -9.05 -8.51 -3.36
N ALA A 49 -9.84 -9.49 -2.93
CA ALA A 49 -11.19 -9.70 -3.48
C ALA A 49 -12.10 -8.48 -3.24
N ALA A 50 -12.12 -7.93 -2.02
CA ALA A 50 -12.89 -6.73 -1.71
C ALA A 50 -12.34 -5.48 -2.42
N GLY A 51 -11.02 -5.35 -2.51
CA GLY A 51 -10.32 -4.27 -3.20
C GLY A 51 -10.63 -4.22 -4.70
N ALA A 52 -10.86 -5.36 -5.34
CA ALA A 52 -11.29 -5.41 -6.75
C ALA A 52 -12.71 -4.87 -6.96
N VAL A 53 -13.60 -5.00 -5.96
CA VAL A 53 -14.93 -4.37 -6.00
C VAL A 53 -14.80 -2.86 -5.76
N ALA A 54 -13.97 -2.47 -4.78
CA ALA A 54 -13.68 -1.07 -4.51
C ALA A 54 -13.08 -0.35 -5.73
N ASP A 55 -12.13 -1.00 -6.43
CA ASP A 55 -11.51 -0.49 -7.66
C ASP A 55 -12.55 -0.21 -8.74
N GLN A 56 -13.49 -1.14 -8.97
CA GLN A 56 -14.55 -0.96 -9.95
C GLN A 56 -15.46 0.23 -9.63
N ILE A 57 -15.84 0.39 -8.35
CA ILE A 57 -16.67 1.52 -7.91
C ILE A 57 -15.91 2.84 -8.12
N LEU A 58 -14.67 2.92 -7.64
CA LEU A 58 -13.83 4.13 -7.72
C LEU A 58 -13.51 4.50 -9.17
N LYS A 59 -13.23 3.50 -10.02
CA LYS A 59 -12.98 3.70 -11.45
C LYS A 59 -14.24 4.15 -12.19
N LYS A 60 -15.40 3.53 -11.90
CA LYS A 60 -16.67 3.92 -12.52
C LYS A 60 -17.07 5.33 -12.12
N ASP A 61 -17.11 5.59 -10.81
CA ASP A 61 -17.69 6.83 -10.29
C ASP A 61 -16.72 8.01 -10.38
N LEU A 62 -15.41 7.82 -10.22
CA LEU A 62 -14.43 8.92 -10.17
C LEU A 62 -13.38 8.82 -11.30
N GLY A 63 -13.29 7.68 -11.98
CA GLY A 63 -12.17 7.38 -12.87
C GLY A 63 -10.83 7.33 -12.13
N LEU A 64 -10.87 7.12 -10.82
CA LEU A 64 -9.71 6.97 -9.96
C LEU A 64 -8.97 5.68 -10.34
N ARG A 65 -7.65 5.74 -10.35
CA ARG A 65 -6.79 4.60 -10.67
C ARG A 65 -5.64 4.51 -9.69
N THR A 66 -5.56 3.40 -8.99
CA THR A 66 -4.43 3.09 -8.09
C THR A 66 -3.45 2.19 -8.83
N VAL A 67 -2.17 2.56 -8.81
CA VAL A 67 -1.08 1.75 -9.36
C VAL A 67 0.01 1.64 -8.30
N ALA A 68 0.40 0.41 -7.97
CA ALA A 68 1.55 0.16 -7.09
C ALA A 68 2.66 -0.59 -7.84
N TRP A 69 3.90 -0.45 -7.38
CA TRP A 69 5.07 -1.12 -7.96
C TRP A 69 6.11 -1.41 -6.88
N VAL A 70 7.02 -2.33 -7.16
CA VAL A 70 8.22 -2.51 -6.33
C VAL A 70 9.21 -1.39 -6.65
N ASP A 71 9.47 -0.53 -5.67
CA ASP A 71 10.31 0.66 -5.81
C ASP A 71 11.77 0.40 -5.42
N SER A 72 11.99 -0.51 -4.46
CA SER A 72 13.33 -0.96 -4.09
C SER A 72 13.35 -2.41 -3.59
N VAL A 73 14.50 -3.08 -3.75
CA VAL A 73 14.80 -4.37 -3.12
C VAL A 73 16.20 -4.32 -2.55
N GLY A 74 16.34 -4.53 -1.23
CA GLY A 74 17.61 -4.33 -0.54
C GLY A 74 18.13 -2.91 -0.74
N GLU A 75 19.37 -2.78 -1.22
CA GLU A 75 20.02 -1.49 -1.54
C GLU A 75 19.74 -1.01 -2.98
N ILE A 76 19.00 -1.78 -3.77
CA ILE A 76 18.70 -1.44 -5.16
C ILE A 76 17.44 -0.58 -5.20
N GLU A 77 17.61 0.70 -5.52
CA GLU A 77 16.52 1.64 -5.74
C GLU A 77 16.17 1.76 -7.24
N SER A 78 14.94 2.17 -7.52
CA SER A 78 14.44 2.52 -8.85
C SER A 78 14.22 4.03 -8.97
N ASP A 79 14.20 4.53 -10.20
CA ASP A 79 13.89 5.94 -10.48
C ASP A 79 12.39 6.17 -10.78
N VAL A 80 11.52 5.21 -10.44
CA VAL A 80 10.11 5.22 -10.87
C VAL A 80 9.34 6.43 -10.33
N PHE A 81 9.67 6.94 -9.14
CA PHE A 81 9.04 8.16 -8.62
C PHE A 81 9.33 9.41 -9.45
N LEU A 82 10.39 9.43 -10.28
CA LEU A 82 10.66 10.54 -11.22
C LEU A 82 9.64 10.56 -12.37
N ASN A 83 9.12 9.40 -12.76
CA ASN A 83 8.07 9.28 -13.78
C ASN A 83 7.12 8.12 -13.42
N PRO A 84 6.19 8.33 -12.47
CA PRO A 84 5.34 7.26 -11.97
C PRO A 84 4.43 6.67 -13.06
N PRO A 85 4.13 5.36 -13.01
CA PRO A 85 3.32 4.70 -14.00
C PRO A 85 1.86 5.22 -14.00
N ARG A 86 1.24 5.27 -15.19
CA ARG A 86 -0.18 5.61 -15.36
C ARG A 86 -1.11 4.41 -15.24
N ASP A 87 -0.57 3.23 -15.48
CA ASP A 87 -1.27 1.95 -15.45
C ASP A 87 -0.27 0.82 -15.13
N ARG A 88 -0.78 -0.41 -15.08
CA ARG A 88 0.01 -1.58 -14.69
C ARG A 88 0.83 -2.21 -15.82
N THR A 89 0.80 -1.68 -17.05
CA THR A 89 1.45 -2.33 -18.20
C THR A 89 2.95 -2.56 -17.96
N GLY A 90 3.67 -1.52 -17.48
CA GLY A 90 5.09 -1.65 -17.14
C GLY A 90 5.35 -2.42 -15.84
N VAL A 91 4.40 -2.37 -14.90
CA VAL A 91 4.48 -3.09 -13.62
C VAL A 91 4.34 -4.60 -13.85
N ASP A 92 3.40 -5.04 -14.68
CA ASP A 92 3.14 -6.45 -14.94
C ASP A 92 4.09 -7.06 -15.99
N ALA A 93 5.03 -6.28 -16.55
CA ALA A 93 5.96 -6.71 -17.59
C ALA A 93 7.10 -7.62 -17.09
N ASN A 94 7.32 -7.71 -15.78
CA ASN A 94 8.35 -8.55 -15.18
C ASN A 94 7.90 -9.12 -13.82
N GLU A 95 8.60 -10.16 -13.36
CA GLU A 95 8.22 -10.90 -12.15
C GLU A 95 8.41 -10.13 -10.84
N VAL A 96 9.35 -9.18 -10.80
CA VAL A 96 9.59 -8.34 -9.61
C VAL A 96 8.61 -7.17 -9.51
N ARG A 97 7.88 -6.87 -10.58
CA ARG A 97 6.89 -5.80 -10.66
C ARG A 97 7.44 -4.38 -10.48
N CYS A 98 8.62 -4.14 -11.06
CA CYS A 98 9.25 -2.82 -11.12
C CYS A 98 9.22 -2.30 -12.56
N PRO A 99 8.60 -1.14 -12.87
CA PRO A 99 8.52 -0.62 -14.23
C PRO A 99 9.83 0.00 -14.75
N ASP A 100 10.84 0.18 -13.89
CA ASP A 100 12.21 0.48 -14.30
C ASP A 100 12.93 -0.82 -14.68
N ALA A 101 13.12 -1.05 -15.98
CA ALA A 101 13.68 -2.29 -16.50
C ALA A 101 15.13 -2.54 -16.02
N GLN A 102 15.92 -1.48 -15.82
CA GLN A 102 17.32 -1.64 -15.38
C GLN A 102 17.37 -2.00 -13.90
N ALA A 103 16.58 -1.31 -13.08
CA ALA A 103 16.47 -1.64 -11.66
C ALA A 103 15.84 -3.03 -11.46
N ALA A 104 14.79 -3.37 -12.23
CA ALA A 104 14.14 -4.68 -12.20
C ALA A 104 15.12 -5.83 -12.43
N ALA A 105 16.01 -5.72 -13.43
CA ALA A 105 17.02 -6.76 -13.70
C ALA A 105 17.95 -6.97 -12.48
N ARG A 106 18.47 -5.89 -11.90
CA ARG A 106 19.32 -5.97 -10.71
C ARG A 106 18.57 -6.53 -9.50
N MET A 107 17.30 -6.15 -9.31
CA MET A 107 16.46 -6.65 -8.23
C MET A 107 16.20 -8.15 -8.37
N ILE A 108 15.95 -8.64 -9.59
CA ILE A 108 15.78 -10.08 -9.87
C ILE A 108 17.07 -10.83 -9.49
N ASP A 109 18.23 -10.36 -9.94
CA ASP A 109 19.52 -10.97 -9.63
C ASP A 109 19.77 -11.06 -8.11
N LEU A 110 19.47 -9.98 -7.37
CA LEU A 110 19.59 -9.96 -5.92
C LEU A 110 18.64 -10.95 -5.24
N ILE A 111 17.37 -11.00 -5.66
CA ILE A 111 16.38 -11.93 -5.10
C ILE A 111 16.82 -13.38 -5.35
N GLU A 112 17.35 -13.68 -6.54
CA GLU A 112 17.87 -15.01 -6.87
C GLU A 112 19.10 -15.39 -6.05
N GLN A 113 20.02 -14.43 -5.85
CA GLN A 113 21.19 -14.62 -5.02
C GLN A 113 20.80 -14.93 -3.57
N VAL A 114 19.97 -14.07 -2.96
CA VAL A 114 19.48 -14.22 -1.58
C VAL A 114 18.73 -15.55 -1.39
N ARG A 115 17.94 -15.97 -2.40
CA ARG A 115 17.30 -17.29 -2.42
C ARG A 115 18.32 -18.44 -2.37
N LYS A 116 19.41 -18.37 -3.15
CA LYS A 116 20.48 -19.39 -3.17
C LYS A 116 21.24 -19.44 -1.84
N GLU A 117 21.39 -18.29 -1.18
CA GLU A 117 21.98 -18.16 0.15
C GLU A 117 21.07 -18.63 1.31
N GLY A 118 19.84 -19.04 0.97
CA GLY A 118 18.84 -19.49 1.93
C GLY A 118 18.33 -18.37 2.84
N ASP A 119 18.43 -17.12 2.41
CA ASP A 119 18.04 -15.93 3.16
C ASP A 119 16.82 -15.21 2.50
N SER A 120 16.46 -14.03 2.98
CA SER A 120 15.42 -13.18 2.38
C SER A 120 15.81 -11.70 2.41
N VAL A 121 15.14 -10.91 1.57
CA VAL A 121 15.39 -9.47 1.45
C VAL A 121 14.08 -8.70 1.45
N GLY A 122 14.12 -7.49 2.02
CA GLY A 122 13.01 -6.55 2.06
C GLY A 122 13.16 -5.44 1.02
N GLY A 123 12.43 -4.35 1.21
CA GLY A 123 12.49 -3.20 0.32
C GLY A 123 11.23 -2.36 0.41
N THR A 124 10.90 -1.65 -0.67
CA THR A 124 9.78 -0.70 -0.67
C THR A 124 8.84 -0.88 -1.85
N ILE A 125 7.57 -0.54 -1.62
CA ILE A 125 6.53 -0.44 -2.65
C ILE A 125 6.15 1.04 -2.80
N GLY A 126 6.19 1.53 -4.03
CA GLY A 126 5.64 2.82 -4.40
C GLY A 126 4.18 2.69 -4.80
N VAL A 127 3.39 3.73 -4.53
CA VAL A 127 1.98 3.82 -4.92
C VAL A 127 1.70 5.20 -5.47
N ILE A 128 0.94 5.24 -6.56
CA ILE A 128 0.32 6.46 -7.07
C ILE A 128 -1.16 6.22 -7.30
N VAL A 129 -1.98 7.18 -6.86
CA VAL A 129 -3.42 7.21 -7.13
C VAL A 129 -3.73 8.40 -8.00
N HIS A 130 -4.19 8.15 -9.22
CA HIS A 130 -4.54 9.16 -10.21
C HIS A 130 -6.02 9.55 -10.10
N ASN A 131 -6.35 10.77 -10.54
CA ASN A 131 -7.71 11.29 -10.62
C ASN A 131 -8.46 11.30 -9.27
N VAL A 132 -7.74 11.52 -8.17
CA VAL A 132 -8.36 11.69 -6.85
C VAL A 132 -9.04 13.07 -6.81
N PRO A 133 -10.35 13.16 -6.55
CA PRO A 133 -10.99 14.47 -6.38
C PRO A 133 -10.53 15.11 -5.05
N PRO A 134 -10.50 16.44 -4.95
CA PRO A 134 -10.30 17.11 -3.67
C PRO A 134 -11.48 16.84 -2.74
N GLY A 135 -11.24 16.73 -1.43
CA GLY A 135 -12.31 16.61 -0.42
C GLY A 135 -12.59 15.22 0.13
N LEU A 136 -11.73 14.22 -0.12
CA LEU A 136 -11.83 12.90 0.54
C LEU A 136 -11.04 12.89 1.85
N GLY A 137 -11.64 12.36 2.91
CA GLY A 137 -11.04 12.25 4.24
C GLY A 137 -11.56 13.30 5.23
N ASP A 138 -11.07 13.22 6.47
CA ASP A 138 -11.49 14.09 7.57
C ASP A 138 -10.32 14.90 8.16
N PRO A 139 -10.57 16.05 8.81
CA PRO A 139 -9.50 16.91 9.31
C PRO A 139 -8.90 16.50 10.66
N VAL A 140 -9.49 15.56 11.40
CA VAL A 140 -9.12 15.26 12.80
C VAL A 140 -8.76 13.79 13.05
N PHE A 141 -9.76 12.91 13.22
CA PHE A 141 -9.54 11.52 13.64
C PHE A 141 -9.38 10.56 12.47
N ASP A 142 -10.18 10.75 11.41
CA ASP A 142 -10.19 9.91 10.21
C ASP A 142 -9.47 10.62 9.05
N LYS A 143 -8.30 11.21 9.35
CA LYS A 143 -7.43 11.81 8.33
C LYS A 143 -7.10 10.76 7.28
N LEU A 144 -7.24 11.12 5.99
CA LEU A 144 -7.05 10.18 4.90
C LEU A 144 -5.67 9.51 4.94
N GLU A 145 -4.62 10.28 5.19
CA GLU A 145 -3.25 9.76 5.36
C GLU A 145 -3.09 8.82 6.56
N ALA A 146 -3.83 9.04 7.64
CA ALA A 146 -3.80 8.19 8.82
C ALA A 146 -4.53 6.86 8.59
N ASP A 147 -5.69 6.89 7.91
CA ASP A 147 -6.42 5.69 7.53
C ASP A 147 -5.67 4.86 6.48
N LEU A 148 -5.06 5.52 5.49
CA LEU A 148 -4.14 4.89 4.54
C LEU A 148 -2.96 4.25 5.28
N ALA A 149 -2.30 4.98 6.19
CA ALA A 149 -1.20 4.45 6.98
C ALA A 149 -1.62 3.21 7.78
N LYS A 150 -2.75 3.27 8.49
CA LYS A 150 -3.31 2.17 9.27
C LYS A 150 -3.57 0.95 8.40
N ALA A 151 -4.24 1.13 7.26
CA ALA A 151 -4.56 0.04 6.34
C ALA A 151 -3.28 -0.60 5.76
N CYS A 152 -2.33 0.22 5.32
CA CYS A 152 -1.05 -0.22 4.77
C CYS A 152 -0.17 -0.93 5.81
N LEU A 153 -0.01 -0.35 7.00
CA LEU A 153 0.78 -0.94 8.10
C LEU A 153 0.16 -2.21 8.67
N SER A 154 -1.13 -2.45 8.44
CA SER A 154 -1.80 -3.70 8.80
C SER A 154 -1.48 -4.87 7.84
N ILE A 155 -0.76 -4.62 6.72
CA ILE A 155 -0.29 -5.68 5.84
C ILE A 155 0.86 -6.42 6.52
N PRO A 156 0.87 -7.77 6.53
CA PRO A 156 1.99 -8.54 7.05
C PRO A 156 3.33 -8.10 6.44
N ALA A 157 4.36 -8.03 7.30
CA ALA A 157 5.71 -7.56 6.98
C ALA A 157 5.86 -6.06 6.63
N CYS A 158 4.78 -5.28 6.49
CA CYS A 158 4.88 -3.83 6.38
C CYS A 158 5.37 -3.22 7.70
N LYS A 159 6.30 -2.25 7.62
CA LYS A 159 6.98 -1.62 8.76
C LYS A 159 7.10 -0.11 8.66
N GLY A 160 6.89 0.47 7.50
CA GLY A 160 6.98 1.91 7.29
C GLY A 160 5.96 2.40 6.26
N PHE A 161 5.58 3.65 6.41
CA PHE A 161 4.64 4.34 5.54
C PHE A 161 5.10 5.80 5.41
N GLU A 162 5.18 6.29 4.17
CA GLU A 162 5.41 7.67 3.82
C GLU A 162 4.28 8.17 2.92
N SER A 163 3.88 9.43 3.12
CA SER A 163 2.98 10.17 2.22
C SER A 163 3.74 11.34 1.59
N GLY A 164 3.61 11.51 0.28
CA GLY A 164 4.27 12.55 -0.49
C GLY A 164 5.79 12.54 -0.32
N SER A 165 6.33 13.69 0.11
CA SER A 165 7.77 13.86 0.40
C SER A 165 8.27 13.07 1.62
N GLY A 166 7.38 12.49 2.42
CA GLY A 166 7.74 11.54 3.48
C GLY A 166 8.79 12.07 4.46
N PHE A 167 9.71 11.18 4.86
CA PHE A 167 10.82 11.57 5.73
C PHE A 167 11.79 12.55 5.05
N ALA A 168 11.88 12.57 3.71
CA ALA A 168 12.72 13.54 3.01
C ALA A 168 12.23 14.99 3.21
N GLY A 169 10.91 15.19 3.31
CA GLY A 169 10.31 16.50 3.59
C GLY A 169 10.74 17.11 4.93
N THR A 170 11.07 16.29 5.93
CA THR A 170 11.51 16.75 7.26
C THR A 170 12.84 17.50 7.24
N ARG A 171 13.61 17.37 6.16
CA ARG A 171 14.91 18.04 5.95
C ARG A 171 14.79 19.34 5.14
N MET A 172 13.58 19.70 4.71
CA MET A 172 13.33 20.87 3.87
C MET A 172 12.86 22.07 4.70
N ARG A 173 13.17 23.28 4.23
CA ARG A 173 12.56 24.51 4.76
C ARG A 173 11.16 24.69 4.15
N GLY A 174 10.23 25.28 4.90
CA GLY A 174 8.86 25.54 4.42
C GLY A 174 8.81 26.29 3.09
N SER A 175 9.67 27.30 2.89
CA SER A 175 9.79 28.04 1.62
C SER A 175 10.08 27.15 0.41
N SER A 176 10.76 26.03 0.62
CA SER A 176 11.11 25.05 -0.41
C SER A 176 10.19 23.83 -0.40
N HIS A 177 9.38 23.63 0.63
CA HIS A 177 8.51 22.47 0.79
C HIS A 177 7.07 22.75 0.37
N ASN A 178 6.56 23.95 0.68
CA ASN A 178 5.17 24.32 0.45
C ASN A 178 4.77 24.09 -1.02
N ASP A 179 3.62 23.44 -1.21
CA ASP A 179 2.95 23.31 -2.49
C ASP A 179 2.08 24.56 -2.72
N LEU A 180 2.52 25.44 -3.63
CA LEU A 180 1.82 26.69 -3.93
C LEU A 180 0.56 26.40 -4.77
N PHE A 181 -0.53 27.12 -4.51
CA PHE A 181 -1.75 27.02 -5.31
C PHE A 181 -1.72 27.94 -6.52
N GLU A 182 -2.20 27.44 -7.65
CA GLU A 182 -2.48 28.22 -8.85
C GLU A 182 -3.88 27.90 -9.40
N PRO A 183 -4.54 28.87 -10.06
CA PRO A 183 -5.83 28.63 -10.70
C PRO A 183 -5.72 27.59 -11.83
N VAL A 184 -6.75 26.76 -11.98
CA VAL A 184 -6.91 25.91 -13.17
C VAL A 184 -7.61 26.74 -14.25
N HIS A 185 -6.90 27.04 -15.35
CA HIS A 185 -7.43 27.86 -16.44
C HIS A 185 -8.21 27.07 -17.50
N ASP A 186 -8.20 25.74 -17.44
CA ASP A 186 -9.01 24.92 -18.34
C ASP A 186 -10.50 25.01 -17.97
N PRO A 187 -11.39 25.30 -18.92
CA PRO A 187 -12.81 25.33 -18.65
C PRO A 187 -13.26 23.94 -18.19
N LEU A 188 -13.84 23.87 -17.00
CA LEU A 188 -14.59 22.68 -16.59
C LEU A 188 -15.58 22.29 -17.71
N PRO A 189 -15.77 20.98 -17.99
CA PRO A 189 -16.81 20.52 -18.90
C PRO A 189 -18.16 21.16 -18.52
N GLU A 190 -18.89 21.65 -19.51
CA GLU A 190 -20.11 22.46 -19.35
C GLU A 190 -21.16 21.80 -18.44
N ALA A 191 -21.16 20.46 -18.36
CA ALA A 191 -21.97 19.66 -17.45
C ALA A 191 -21.76 19.97 -15.95
N ARG A 192 -20.63 20.55 -15.55
CA ARG A 192 -20.33 20.93 -14.15
C ARG A 192 -20.82 22.32 -13.74
N ARG A 193 -21.27 23.17 -14.69
CA ARG A 193 -21.79 24.52 -14.40
C ARG A 193 -23.21 24.56 -13.80
N ARG A 194 -23.85 23.40 -13.58
CA ARG A 194 -25.20 23.29 -13.02
C ARG A 194 -25.21 22.72 -11.60
N MET A 195 -24.29 23.18 -10.75
CA MET A 195 -24.15 22.68 -9.38
C MET A 195 -24.83 23.58 -8.35
N PRO A 196 -25.25 23.02 -7.19
CA PRO A 196 -25.90 23.80 -6.14
C PRO A 196 -24.98 24.85 -5.53
N ILE A 197 -25.61 25.88 -4.96
CA ILE A 197 -25.02 27.18 -4.58
C ILE A 197 -23.78 27.05 -3.68
N ALA A 198 -23.69 26.00 -2.83
CA ALA A 198 -22.65 25.88 -1.81
C ALA A 198 -21.21 25.69 -2.33
N PHE A 199 -21.02 25.19 -3.57
CA PHE A 199 -19.69 24.95 -4.15
C PHE A 199 -19.37 25.81 -5.38
N ASN A 200 -20.30 26.64 -5.85
CA ASN A 200 -20.07 27.50 -7.02
C ASN A 200 -19.00 28.58 -6.74
N ASP A 201 -18.82 28.97 -5.48
CA ASP A 201 -17.83 29.98 -5.08
C ASP A 201 -16.44 29.39 -4.76
N VAL A 202 -16.28 28.06 -4.78
CA VAL A 202 -14.98 27.41 -4.53
C VAL A 202 -14.25 27.17 -5.86
N PRO A 203 -13.19 27.94 -6.17
CA PRO A 203 -12.51 27.85 -7.45
C PRO A 203 -11.76 26.53 -7.60
N ASP A 204 -11.57 26.10 -8.84
CA ASP A 204 -10.63 25.02 -9.13
C ASP A 204 -9.20 25.56 -9.06
N VAL A 205 -8.41 24.94 -8.21
CA VAL A 205 -6.99 25.23 -8.03
C VAL A 205 -6.20 23.93 -8.12
N ARG A 206 -4.90 24.04 -8.41
CA ARG A 206 -3.95 22.92 -8.36
C ARG A 206 -2.64 23.37 -7.72
N THR A 207 -1.77 22.43 -7.43
CA THR A 207 -0.39 22.72 -6.99
C THR A 207 0.62 22.25 -8.04
N PRO A 208 1.56 23.09 -8.50
CA PRO A 208 2.59 22.67 -9.47
C PRO A 208 3.53 21.60 -8.94
N THR A 209 3.74 21.58 -7.62
CA THR A 209 4.46 20.53 -6.89
C THR A 209 3.48 19.69 -6.08
N ASN A 210 3.90 18.49 -5.68
CA ASN A 210 3.07 17.57 -4.91
C ASN A 210 3.84 16.96 -3.71
N ARG A 211 4.49 17.81 -2.92
CA ARG A 211 5.27 17.36 -1.75
C ARG A 211 4.38 16.89 -0.60
N SER A 212 3.14 17.36 -0.56
CA SER A 212 2.05 16.87 0.28
C SER A 212 1.54 15.48 -0.13
N GLY A 213 1.86 15.02 -1.34
CA GLY A 213 1.45 13.69 -1.82
C GLY A 213 -0.06 13.56 -1.97
N GLY A 214 -0.73 14.62 -2.42
CA GLY A 214 -2.17 14.63 -2.68
C GLY A 214 -3.05 14.84 -1.46
N ILE A 215 -2.48 14.99 -0.25
CA ILE A 215 -3.23 15.09 1.01
C ILE A 215 -2.73 16.29 1.82
N GLN A 216 -3.64 17.19 2.18
CA GLN A 216 -3.35 18.36 3.00
C GLN A 216 -4.39 18.46 4.12
N GLY A 217 -3.92 18.60 5.36
CA GLY A 217 -4.81 18.64 6.53
C GLY A 217 -5.61 17.35 6.74
N GLY A 218 -5.16 16.21 6.19
CA GLY A 218 -5.90 14.95 6.22
C GLY A 218 -6.96 14.79 5.12
N ILE A 219 -7.06 15.73 4.20
CA ILE A 219 -8.06 15.76 3.12
C ILE A 219 -7.35 15.74 1.76
N SER A 220 -7.87 15.00 0.79
CA SER A 220 -7.32 15.02 -0.57
C SER A 220 -7.41 16.41 -1.19
N ASN A 221 -6.36 16.86 -1.88
CA ASN A 221 -6.29 18.21 -2.47
C ASN A 221 -6.48 18.23 -4.00
N GLY A 222 -6.75 17.08 -4.61
CA GLY A 222 -6.96 16.95 -6.06
C GLY A 222 -5.71 16.54 -6.85
N MET A 223 -4.52 16.61 -6.24
CA MET A 223 -3.29 16.06 -6.82
C MET A 223 -3.25 14.54 -6.63
N PRO A 224 -2.41 13.81 -7.40
CA PRO A 224 -2.25 12.38 -7.20
C PRO A 224 -1.83 12.06 -5.76
N ILE A 225 -2.43 11.03 -5.16
CA ILE A 225 -1.95 10.54 -3.87
C ILE A 225 -0.67 9.75 -4.13
N VAL A 226 0.40 10.06 -3.40
CA VAL A 226 1.72 9.42 -3.57
C VAL A 226 2.14 8.82 -2.24
N LEU A 227 2.37 7.50 -2.21
CA LEU A 227 2.74 6.77 -0.99
C LEU A 227 3.97 5.91 -1.23
N ARG A 228 4.74 5.68 -0.17
CA ARG A 228 5.79 4.64 -0.13
C ARG A 228 5.61 3.78 1.11
N LEU A 229 5.67 2.46 0.93
CA LEU A 229 5.53 1.48 2.01
C LEU A 229 6.82 0.67 2.14
N ALA A 230 7.33 0.51 3.35
CA ALA A 230 8.51 -0.30 3.63
C ALA A 230 8.12 -1.69 4.15
N PHE A 231 8.73 -2.73 3.59
CA PHE A 231 8.53 -4.12 4.00
C PHE A 231 9.85 -4.71 4.50
N LYS A 232 9.79 -5.37 5.66
CA LYS A 232 10.92 -6.14 6.17
C LYS A 232 11.14 -7.42 5.33
N PRO A 233 12.35 -8.03 5.40
CA PRO A 233 12.57 -9.37 4.85
C PRO A 233 11.60 -10.42 5.40
N THR A 234 11.37 -11.48 4.63
CA THR A 234 10.55 -12.63 5.05
C THR A 234 11.13 -13.27 6.31
N ALA A 235 10.31 -13.45 7.34
CA ALA A 235 10.80 -13.96 8.62
C ALA A 235 11.28 -15.43 8.57
N THR A 236 10.67 -16.26 7.72
CA THR A 236 11.11 -17.65 7.54
C THR A 236 12.15 -17.73 6.43
N ILE A 237 13.36 -18.16 6.79
CA ILE A 237 14.52 -18.35 5.91
C ILE A 237 15.06 -19.77 6.08
N HIS A 238 15.85 -20.28 5.14
CA HIS A 238 16.41 -21.64 5.22
C HIS A 238 17.56 -21.77 6.22
N ARG A 239 18.14 -20.65 6.65
CA ARG A 239 19.19 -20.63 7.67
C ARG A 239 18.64 -21.09 9.03
N HIS A 240 19.48 -21.81 9.76
CA HIS A 240 19.18 -22.23 11.12
C HIS A 240 19.08 -21.00 12.03
N GLN A 241 18.10 -21.01 12.91
CA GLN A 241 17.88 -19.91 13.86
C GLN A 241 17.67 -20.45 15.27
N GLN A 242 18.34 -19.82 16.24
CA GLN A 242 18.09 -20.05 17.65
C GLN A 242 16.79 -19.37 18.06
N SER A 243 16.03 -20.03 18.93
CA SER A 243 14.78 -19.54 19.48
C SER A 243 14.45 -20.25 20.80
N VAL A 244 13.21 -20.15 21.24
CA VAL A 244 12.69 -20.71 22.49
C VAL A 244 11.40 -21.47 22.20
N ASN A 245 11.20 -22.61 22.87
CA ASN A 245 9.96 -23.38 22.79
C ASN A 245 8.88 -22.83 23.74
N GLU A 246 7.69 -23.43 23.72
CA GLU A 246 6.59 -23.00 24.58
C GLU A 246 6.82 -23.22 26.08
N PHE A 247 7.79 -24.05 26.46
CA PHE A 247 8.21 -24.30 27.83
C PHE A 247 9.28 -23.31 28.32
N GLY A 248 9.76 -22.41 27.46
CA GLY A 248 10.82 -21.45 27.80
C GLY A 248 12.23 -21.99 27.62
N GLU A 249 12.39 -23.17 27.01
CA GLU A 249 13.68 -23.80 26.79
C GLU A 249 14.27 -23.40 25.44
N ALA A 250 15.60 -23.33 25.35
CA ALA A 250 16.31 -23.05 24.11
C ALA A 250 15.99 -24.11 23.05
N ALA A 251 15.68 -23.66 21.83
CA ALA A 251 15.35 -24.51 20.70
C ALA A 251 15.96 -23.95 19.40
N GLU A 252 16.19 -24.81 18.43
CA GLU A 252 16.63 -24.42 17.09
C GLU A 252 15.48 -24.61 16.11
N ILE A 253 15.34 -23.72 15.13
CA ILE A 253 14.41 -23.88 14.01
C ILE A 253 15.21 -24.28 12.78
N ARG A 254 14.78 -25.36 12.14
CA ARG A 254 15.29 -25.81 10.84
C ARG A 254 14.15 -25.80 9.83
N PRO A 255 13.90 -24.65 9.17
CA PRO A 255 12.76 -24.53 8.27
C PRO A 255 12.90 -25.45 7.06
N GLY A 256 11.95 -26.36 6.91
CA GLY A 256 11.77 -27.14 5.69
C GLY A 256 10.79 -26.46 4.73
N GLY A 257 10.81 -26.88 3.47
CA GLY A 257 9.87 -26.40 2.44
C GLY A 257 10.30 -25.09 1.77
N ARG A 258 9.48 -24.57 0.85
CA ARG A 258 9.80 -23.35 0.08
C ARG A 258 9.35 -22.11 0.85
N HIS A 259 10.24 -21.13 0.98
CA HIS A 259 9.93 -19.81 1.52
C HIS A 259 10.12 -18.73 0.48
N ASP A 260 9.41 -17.62 0.64
CA ASP A 260 9.49 -16.51 -0.29
C ASP A 260 10.74 -15.66 0.03
N PRO A 261 11.74 -15.57 -0.87
CA PRO A 261 12.93 -14.75 -0.63
C PRO A 261 12.62 -13.24 -0.63
N CYS A 262 11.50 -12.82 -1.22
CA CYS A 262 11.09 -11.42 -1.28
C CYS A 262 9.57 -11.28 -1.48
N VAL A 263 8.86 -10.80 -0.45
CA VAL A 263 7.39 -10.68 -0.49
C VAL A 263 6.86 -9.56 -1.39
N LEU A 264 7.71 -8.62 -1.81
CA LEU A 264 7.31 -7.37 -2.45
C LEU A 264 6.45 -7.58 -3.72
N PRO A 265 6.79 -8.47 -4.68
CA PRO A 265 5.98 -8.62 -5.88
C PRO A 265 4.57 -9.14 -5.58
N ARG A 266 4.42 -9.97 -4.55
CA ARG A 266 3.10 -10.44 -4.10
C ARG A 266 2.33 -9.38 -3.30
N ALA A 267 3.05 -8.47 -2.66
CA ALA A 267 2.46 -7.39 -1.88
C ALA A 267 1.88 -6.27 -2.76
N VAL A 268 2.38 -6.05 -3.98
CA VAL A 268 1.84 -5.04 -4.93
C VAL A 268 0.31 -5.07 -5.05
N PRO A 269 -0.35 -6.17 -5.44
CA PRO A 269 -1.81 -6.21 -5.54
C PRO A 269 -2.53 -6.08 -4.19
N ILE A 270 -1.89 -6.45 -3.08
CA ILE A 270 -2.44 -6.29 -1.72
C ILE A 270 -2.44 -4.80 -1.34
N VAL A 271 -1.37 -4.09 -1.68
CA VAL A 271 -1.24 -2.64 -1.44
C VAL A 271 -2.28 -1.88 -2.24
N GLU A 272 -2.43 -2.16 -3.55
CA GLU A 272 -3.50 -1.56 -4.37
C GLU A 272 -4.87 -1.78 -3.74
N ALA A 273 -5.14 -3.01 -3.29
CA ALA A 273 -6.42 -3.37 -2.69
C ALA A 273 -6.71 -2.60 -1.39
N VAL A 274 -5.76 -2.51 -0.46
CA VAL A 274 -6.02 -1.79 0.81
C VAL A 274 -6.16 -0.28 0.61
N VAL A 275 -5.41 0.29 -0.33
CA VAL A 275 -5.54 1.70 -0.70
C VAL A 275 -6.93 1.96 -1.28
N ASN A 276 -7.39 1.11 -2.20
CA ASN A 276 -8.74 1.20 -2.76
C ASN A 276 -9.84 1.02 -1.71
N LEU A 277 -9.66 0.13 -0.73
CA LEU A 277 -10.62 -0.05 0.37
C LEU A 277 -10.76 1.19 1.25
N VAL A 278 -9.66 1.90 1.54
CA VAL A 278 -9.72 3.17 2.28
C VAL A 278 -10.37 4.25 1.43
N LEU A 279 -10.00 4.35 0.16
CA LEU A 279 -10.51 5.39 -0.74
C LEU A 279 -12.01 5.22 -1.02
N VAL A 280 -12.51 3.98 -1.16
CA VAL A 280 -13.95 3.76 -1.37
C VAL A 280 -14.76 4.12 -0.12
N ASP A 281 -14.23 3.86 1.08
CA ASP A 281 -14.89 4.26 2.32
C ASP A 281 -14.92 5.79 2.46
N ALA A 282 -13.78 6.46 2.27
CA ALA A 282 -13.72 7.93 2.27
C ALA A 282 -14.65 8.55 1.21
N TYR A 283 -14.72 7.96 0.02
CA TYR A 283 -15.64 8.37 -1.04
C TYR A 283 -17.11 8.24 -0.62
N LEU A 284 -17.51 7.09 -0.09
CA LEU A 284 -18.90 6.84 0.31
C LEU A 284 -19.33 7.74 1.47
N ARG A 285 -18.44 7.98 2.45
CA ARG A 285 -18.68 8.96 3.53
C ARG A 285 -18.85 10.36 2.99
N GLN A 286 -17.95 10.82 2.12
CA GLN A 286 -18.03 12.16 1.53
C GLN A 286 -19.31 12.35 0.72
N ARG A 287 -19.69 11.34 -0.07
CA ARG A 287 -20.97 11.34 -0.80
C ARG A 287 -22.18 11.46 0.12
N ALA A 288 -22.14 10.82 1.29
CA ALA A 288 -23.24 10.85 2.26
C ALA A 288 -23.34 12.20 2.98
N ILE A 289 -22.21 12.80 3.37
CA ILE A 289 -22.16 14.09 4.08
C ILE A 289 -22.44 15.25 3.12
N ASN A 290 -22.01 15.13 1.87
CA ASN A 290 -22.09 16.20 0.90
C ASN A 290 -22.50 15.71 -0.50
N PRO A 291 -23.83 15.60 -0.77
CA PRO A 291 -24.34 15.19 -2.07
C PRO A 291 -23.93 16.13 -3.22
N ASP A 292 -23.74 17.43 -2.95
CA ASP A 292 -23.37 18.42 -3.95
C ASP A 292 -21.92 18.25 -4.39
N TRP A 293 -21.02 17.89 -3.45
CA TRP A 293 -19.67 17.45 -3.76
C TRP A 293 -19.66 16.20 -4.63
N TRP A 294 -20.60 15.27 -4.45
CA TRP A 294 -20.66 14.09 -5.30
C TRP A 294 -21.06 14.45 -6.73
N LEU A 295 -22.10 15.27 -6.90
CA LEU A 295 -22.49 15.82 -8.21
C LEU A 295 -21.31 16.56 -8.87
N ARG A 296 -20.59 17.35 -8.07
CA ARG A 296 -19.17 17.73 -8.18
C ARG A 296 -18.27 16.97 -9.17
N PHE A 297 -17.95 15.77 -8.71
CA PHE A 297 -16.75 15.05 -9.10
C PHE A 297 -17.06 13.71 -9.74
N VAL A 298 -18.28 13.19 -9.58
CA VAL A 298 -18.69 11.94 -10.20
C VAL A 298 -18.61 12.04 -11.73
N LYS A 299 -17.96 11.06 -12.35
CA LYS A 299 -18.00 10.81 -13.79
C LYS A 299 -19.31 10.10 -14.07
N LYS A 300 -20.31 10.85 -14.53
CA LYS A 300 -21.47 10.21 -15.15
C LYS A 300 -21.00 9.59 -16.47
N GLU A 301 -21.18 8.29 -16.64
CA GLU A 301 -21.73 7.87 -17.93
C GLU A 301 -23.09 8.56 -17.98
N LEU A 302 -23.21 9.60 -18.81
CA LEU A 302 -24.50 10.00 -19.30
C LEU A 302 -24.97 8.82 -20.15
N ASP A 303 -25.51 7.79 -19.51
CA ASP A 303 -26.20 6.72 -20.21
C ASP A 303 -27.37 7.36 -20.96
N SER A 304 -27.22 7.33 -22.29
CA SER A 304 -28.25 7.25 -23.34
C SER A 304 -29.54 8.06 -23.16
#